data_AF-A0AAV5I6L0-F1
#
_entry.id   AF-A0AAV5I6L0-F1
#
_cell.length_a   1.000
_cell.length_b   1.000
_cell.length_c   1.000
_cell.angle_alpha   90.00
_cell.angle_beta   90.00
_cell.angle_gamma   90.00
#
_symmetry.space_group_name_H-M   'P 1'
#
loop_
_entity.id
_entity.type
_entity.pdbx_description
1 polymer ?
#
loop_
_entity_poly.entity_id
_entity_poly.type
_entity_poly.pdbx_seq_one_letter_code
_entity_poly.pdbx_strand_id
1 'polypeptide(L)'
;MMRSAIQLISTNWPYWNRTEGADHFFVVPHDFGACFHYQEEKAIEHGILPLLQRATLVQTLGQQNHVCLNGGSITIPSYAPPQKMQAHQIPLDTSWSISVYFRGLFYNVNNDPEGGYYARGARAGVWENFKNNPLFDISTNHPTTYYEDMQRAVFCL
;
A
#
# COMPACT_ATOMS: atom_id res chain seq x y z
N MET A 1 11.13 -3.67 19.14
CA MET A 1 11.14 -2.29 18.60
C MET A 1 9.97 -1.45 19.10
N MET A 2 8.70 -1.77 18.74
CA MET A 2 7.54 -0.92 19.10
C MET A 2 7.36 -0.66 20.61
N ARG A 3 7.52 -1.69 21.47
CA ARG A 3 7.45 -1.51 22.94
C ARG A 3 8.47 -0.48 23.44
N SER A 4 9.69 -0.54 22.94
CA SER A 4 10.77 0.39 23.32
C SER A 4 10.50 1.81 22.82
N ALA A 5 9.96 1.96 21.60
CA ALA A 5 9.58 3.26 21.07
C ALA A 5 8.48 3.91 21.91
N ILE A 6 7.46 3.14 22.29
CA ILE A 6 6.36 3.65 23.10
C ILE A 6 6.81 3.92 24.53
N GLN A 7 7.70 3.09 25.09
CA GLN A 7 8.33 3.38 26.38
C GLN A 7 9.08 4.72 26.34
N LEU A 8 9.83 5.00 25.27
CA LEU A 8 10.51 6.28 25.10
C LEU A 8 9.51 7.44 25.01
N ILE A 9 8.41 7.28 24.27
CA ILE A 9 7.39 8.31 24.14
C ILE A 9 6.72 8.58 25.49
N SER A 10 6.35 7.52 26.22
CA SER A 10 5.64 7.62 27.49
C SER A 10 6.49 8.16 28.64
N THR A 11 7.82 8.02 28.58
CA THR A 11 8.72 8.59 29.60
C THR A 11 9.09 10.03 29.32
N ASN A 12 9.17 10.45 28.05
CA ASN A 12 9.60 11.80 27.70
C ASN A 12 8.46 12.80 27.53
N TRP A 13 7.25 12.34 27.20
CA TRP A 13 6.10 13.22 26.98
C TRP A 13 4.83 12.72 27.70
N PRO A 14 4.02 13.64 28.25
CA PRO A 14 2.84 13.26 29.05
C PRO A 14 1.68 12.73 28.21
N TYR A 15 1.71 12.96 26.89
CA TYR A 15 0.56 12.72 26.01
C TYR A 15 0.18 11.25 25.93
N TRP A 16 1.17 10.35 25.83
CA TRP A 16 0.90 8.91 25.76
C TRP A 16 0.13 8.43 26.99
N ASN A 17 0.62 8.72 28.19
CA ASN A 17 0.03 8.25 29.44
C ASN A 17 -1.34 8.89 29.74
N ARG A 18 -1.65 10.06 29.15
CA ARG A 18 -2.94 10.74 29.32
C ARG A 18 -4.11 9.95 28.73
N THR A 19 -3.88 9.31 27.58
CA THR A 19 -4.94 8.70 26.75
C THR A 19 -4.65 7.24 26.41
N GLU A 20 -3.52 6.72 26.87
CA GLU A 20 -2.95 5.44 26.44
C GLU A 20 -2.79 5.38 24.91
N GLY A 21 -2.40 6.49 24.30
CA GLY A 21 -2.18 6.60 22.86
C GLY A 21 -3.41 6.93 22.02
N ALA A 22 -4.60 7.15 22.60
CA ALA A 22 -5.82 7.38 21.84
C ALA A 22 -5.82 8.66 20.96
N ASP A 23 -4.97 9.63 21.30
CA ASP A 23 -4.73 10.86 20.56
C ASP A 23 -3.48 10.79 19.66
N HIS A 24 -2.90 9.61 19.47
CA HIS A 24 -1.72 9.40 18.63
C HIS A 24 -2.07 8.74 17.30
N PHE A 25 -1.38 9.16 16.25
CA PHE A 25 -1.45 8.57 14.92
C PHE A 25 -0.16 7.80 14.62
N PHE A 26 -0.30 6.54 14.21
CA PHE A 26 0.81 5.72 13.73
C PHE A 26 0.63 5.43 12.26
N VAL A 27 1.58 5.88 11.44
CA VAL A 27 1.64 5.50 10.04
C VAL A 27 2.17 4.07 9.95
N VAL A 28 1.44 3.19 9.28
CA VAL A 28 1.80 1.80 9.01
C VAL A 28 1.93 1.60 7.48
N PRO A 29 2.98 2.14 6.84
CA PRO A 29 3.00 2.37 5.40
C PRO A 29 3.45 1.16 4.56
N HIS A 30 3.83 0.05 5.19
CA HIS A 30 4.44 -1.10 4.51
C HIS A 30 3.61 -2.37 4.69
N ASP A 31 3.76 -3.29 3.75
CA ASP A 31 3.33 -4.70 3.72
C ASP A 31 3.78 -5.57 4.92
N PHE A 32 4.19 -4.99 6.05
CA PHE A 32 4.60 -5.69 7.27
C PHE A 32 3.97 -5.02 8.49
N GLY A 33 2.79 -5.47 8.85
CA GLY A 33 2.06 -5.03 10.02
C GLY A 33 1.19 -6.13 10.60
N ALA A 34 0.51 -5.77 11.68
CA ALA A 34 -0.50 -6.55 12.41
C ALA A 34 -1.61 -7.19 11.57
N CYS A 35 -1.77 -6.74 10.33
CA CYS A 35 -2.95 -7.00 9.51
C CYS A 35 -2.64 -6.98 8.01
N PHE A 36 -1.48 -6.46 7.63
CA PHE A 36 -1.02 -6.35 6.27
C PHE A 36 0.41 -6.85 6.28
N HIS A 37 0.55 -8.15 6.10
CA HIS A 37 1.82 -8.82 5.86
C HIS A 37 1.77 -9.37 4.43
N TYR A 38 2.89 -9.55 3.75
CA TYR A 38 2.88 -10.32 2.50
C TYR A 38 2.27 -11.73 2.72
N GLN A 39 2.40 -12.26 3.93
CA GLN A 39 1.65 -13.43 4.44
C GLN A 39 0.47 -12.96 5.29
N GLU A 40 -0.56 -12.45 4.63
CA GLU A 40 -1.73 -11.81 5.25
C GLU A 40 -2.37 -12.68 6.35
N GLU A 41 -2.49 -13.99 6.15
CA GLU A 41 -3.03 -14.93 7.15
C GLU A 41 -2.27 -14.86 8.48
N LYS A 42 -0.93 -14.85 8.43
CA LYS A 42 -0.08 -14.72 9.64
C LYS A 42 -0.19 -13.33 10.25
N ALA A 43 -0.37 -12.30 9.42
CA ALA A 43 -0.64 -10.95 9.91
C ALA A 43 -1.90 -10.96 10.76
N ILE A 44 -3.01 -11.43 10.17
CA ILE A 44 -4.32 -11.52 10.79
C ILE A 44 -4.27 -12.31 12.11
N GLU A 45 -3.57 -13.44 12.12
CA GLU A 45 -3.37 -14.25 13.33
C GLU A 45 -2.67 -13.46 14.45
N HIS A 46 -1.62 -12.70 14.12
CA HIS A 46 -0.91 -11.87 15.09
C HIS A 46 -1.73 -10.67 15.56
N GLY A 47 -2.57 -10.11 14.69
CA GLY A 47 -3.43 -8.97 14.98
C GLY A 47 -2.67 -7.72 15.40
N ILE A 48 -3.44 -6.70 15.81
CA ILE A 48 -2.89 -5.41 16.27
C ILE A 48 -2.22 -5.60 17.63
N LEU A 49 -0.98 -5.11 17.75
CA LEU A 49 -0.26 -5.07 19.02
C LEU A 49 -1.16 -4.43 20.09
N PRO A 50 -1.41 -5.08 21.25
CA PRO A 50 -2.32 -4.54 22.27
C PRO A 50 -1.96 -3.13 22.73
N LEU A 51 -0.67 -2.78 22.69
CA LEU A 51 -0.17 -1.46 23.06
C LEU A 51 -0.59 -0.34 22.09
N LEU A 52 -1.01 -0.69 20.87
CA LEU A 52 -1.52 0.23 19.86
C LEU A 52 -3.05 0.18 19.74
N GLN A 53 -3.74 -0.62 20.55
CA GLN A 53 -5.17 -0.89 20.38
C GLN A 53 -6.05 0.37 20.44
N ARG A 54 -5.59 1.40 21.17
CA ARG A 54 -6.31 2.68 21.30
C ARG A 54 -5.88 3.72 20.27
N ALA A 55 -4.71 3.55 19.64
CA ALA A 55 -4.15 4.53 18.74
C ALA A 55 -4.82 4.51 17.36
N THR A 56 -4.76 5.64 16.65
CA THR A 56 -5.24 5.68 15.26
C THR A 56 -4.15 5.14 14.34
N LEU A 57 -4.42 4.02 13.69
CA LEU A 57 -3.52 3.42 12.71
C LEU A 57 -3.86 3.94 11.31
N VAL A 58 -2.88 4.54 10.66
CA VAL A 58 -3.01 5.13 9.33
C VAL A 58 -2.32 4.24 8.31
N GLN A 59 -3.11 3.66 7.41
CA GLN A 59 -2.64 2.71 6.41
C GLN A 59 -2.83 3.23 4.99
N THR A 60 -1.91 2.85 4.13
CA THR A 60 -1.92 3.16 2.68
C THR A 60 -2.60 2.07 1.85
N LEU A 61 -3.07 0.99 2.49
CA LEU A 61 -3.75 -0.14 1.84
C LEU A 61 -5.22 -0.16 2.26
N GLY A 62 -6.11 -0.40 1.31
CA GLY A 62 -7.55 -0.50 1.53
C GLY A 62 -8.12 -1.70 0.80
N GLN A 63 -8.33 -2.81 1.52
CA GLN A 63 -9.06 -3.96 1.00
C GLN A 63 -10.47 -3.97 1.62
N GLN A 64 -11.49 -3.97 0.77
CA GLN A 64 -12.87 -4.12 1.22
C GLN A 64 -13.05 -5.49 1.90
N ASN A 65 -13.89 -5.52 2.95
CA ASN A 65 -14.18 -6.74 3.73
C ASN A 65 -12.94 -7.40 4.36
N HIS A 66 -11.88 -6.63 4.62
CA HIS A 66 -10.72 -7.12 5.35
C HIS A 66 -10.96 -7.04 6.87
N VAL A 67 -10.53 -8.04 7.63
CA VAL A 67 -10.76 -8.13 9.10
C VAL A 67 -10.18 -6.95 9.87
N CYS A 68 -9.19 -6.27 9.29
CA CYS A 68 -8.57 -5.09 9.87
C CYS A 68 -9.07 -3.75 9.28
N LEU A 69 -10.05 -3.79 8.37
CA LEU A 69 -10.73 -2.60 7.90
C LEU A 69 -12.09 -2.49 8.61
N ASN A 70 -12.11 -1.72 9.70
CA ASN A 70 -13.32 -1.49 10.50
C ASN A 70 -14.11 -0.28 10.00
N GLY A 71 -15.39 -0.18 10.40
CA GLY A 71 -16.19 1.02 10.18
C GLY A 71 -15.52 2.27 10.77
N GLY A 72 -15.33 3.31 9.96
CA GLY A 72 -14.59 4.53 10.33
C GLY A 72 -13.12 4.54 9.92
N SER A 73 -12.59 3.45 9.35
CA SER A 73 -11.24 3.43 8.77
C SER A 73 -11.14 4.38 7.57
N ILE A 74 -10.02 5.08 7.44
CA ILE A 74 -9.73 5.98 6.31
C ILE A 74 -8.67 5.32 5.43
N THR A 75 -9.02 5.08 4.16
CA THR A 75 -8.03 4.66 3.15
C THR A 75 -7.31 5.89 2.62
N ILE A 76 -6.01 5.98 2.85
CA ILE A 76 -5.17 7.01 2.25
C ILE A 76 -4.65 6.47 0.91
N PRO A 77 -4.92 7.14 -0.22
CA PRO A 77 -4.42 6.70 -1.51
C PRO A 77 -2.89 6.80 -1.57
N SER A 78 -2.28 5.99 -2.42
CA SER A 78 -0.85 6.07 -2.71
C SER A 78 -0.44 7.49 -3.10
N TYR A 79 0.68 7.95 -2.54
CA TYR A 79 1.17 9.30 -2.78
C TYR A 79 1.84 9.41 -4.16
N ALA A 80 1.29 10.26 -5.03
CA ALA A 80 1.94 10.72 -6.25
C ALA A 80 2.42 12.16 -6.06
N PRO A 81 3.72 12.48 -6.26
CA PRO A 81 4.26 13.82 -6.03
C PRO A 81 3.59 14.87 -6.95
N PRO A 82 2.87 15.86 -6.41
CA PRO A 82 2.10 16.81 -7.23
C PRO A 82 2.97 17.58 -8.23
N GLN A 83 4.17 18.00 -7.82
CA GLN A 83 5.09 18.76 -8.69
C GLN A 83 5.55 17.94 -9.89
N LYS A 84 5.76 16.63 -9.71
CA LYS A 84 6.12 15.73 -10.82
C LYS A 84 4.93 15.48 -11.74
N MET A 85 3.74 15.24 -11.17
CA MET A 85 2.52 15.11 -11.98
C MET A 85 2.26 16.37 -12.81
N GLN A 86 2.46 17.56 -12.24
CA GLN A 86 2.30 18.83 -12.94
C GLN A 86 3.35 19.05 -14.04
N ALA A 87 4.62 18.72 -13.77
CA ALA A 87 5.70 18.85 -14.76
C ALA A 87 5.53 17.93 -15.98
N HIS A 88 4.76 16.85 -15.83
CA HIS A 88 4.48 15.84 -16.85
C HIS A 88 3.01 15.84 -17.29
N GLN A 89 2.31 16.98 -17.19
CA GLN A 89 0.91 17.06 -17.62
C GLN A 89 0.75 16.74 -19.10
N ILE A 90 -0.17 15.82 -19.39
CA ILE A 90 -0.57 15.50 -20.76
C ILE A 90 -1.73 16.39 -21.21
N PRO A 91 -1.92 16.60 -22.53
CA PRO A 91 -3.08 17.33 -23.05
C PRO A 91 -4.42 16.73 -22.58
N LEU A 92 -5.40 17.59 -22.26
CA LEU A 92 -6.70 17.18 -21.72
C LEU A 92 -7.53 16.33 -22.70
N ASP A 93 -7.25 16.44 -24.00
CA ASP A 93 -7.88 15.68 -25.08
C ASP A 93 -7.18 14.34 -25.36
N THR A 94 -6.15 13.99 -24.58
CA THR A 94 -5.46 12.71 -24.73
C THR A 94 -6.41 11.56 -24.42
N SER A 95 -6.60 10.67 -25.40
CA SER A 95 -7.38 9.45 -25.21
C SER A 95 -6.73 8.52 -24.20
N TRP A 96 -7.55 7.87 -23.36
CA TRP A 96 -7.11 6.88 -22.39
C TRP A 96 -6.75 5.59 -23.13
N SER A 97 -5.52 5.52 -23.62
CA SER A 97 -5.04 4.45 -24.50
C SER A 97 -4.52 3.23 -23.76
N ILE A 98 -4.31 3.32 -22.45
CA ILE A 98 -3.85 2.22 -21.60
C ILE A 98 -5.04 1.79 -20.74
N SER A 99 -5.48 0.54 -20.85
CA SER A 99 -6.59 0.07 -20.00
C SER A 99 -6.09 -0.20 -18.58
N VAL A 100 -4.97 -0.91 -18.44
CA VAL A 100 -4.39 -1.24 -17.15
C VAL A 100 -2.91 -0.90 -17.16
N TYR A 101 -2.47 -0.16 -16.14
CA TYR A 101 -1.09 0.20 -15.90
C TYR A 101 -0.60 -0.37 -14.57
N PHE A 102 0.56 -1.02 -14.57
CA PHE A 102 1.20 -1.50 -13.33
C PHE A 102 2.71 -1.37 -13.42
N ARG A 103 3.30 -0.86 -12.33
CA ARG A 103 4.76 -0.80 -12.13
C ARG A 103 5.11 -1.34 -10.76
N GLY A 104 5.65 -2.55 -10.73
CA GLY A 104 5.96 -3.22 -9.49
C GLY A 104 6.50 -4.63 -9.70
N LEU A 105 6.90 -5.26 -8.61
CA LEU A 105 7.37 -6.64 -8.63
C LEU A 105 6.19 -7.59 -8.76
N PHE A 106 6.23 -8.45 -9.78
CA PHE A 106 5.28 -9.55 -9.95
C PHE A 106 5.63 -10.77 -9.09
N TYR A 107 6.94 -11.03 -8.97
CA TYR A 107 7.52 -12.06 -8.12
C TYR A 107 8.57 -11.43 -7.22
N ASN A 108 8.62 -11.85 -5.95
CA ASN A 108 9.67 -11.44 -5.02
C ASN A 108 10.54 -12.65 -4.71
N VAL A 109 11.67 -12.77 -5.40
CA VAL A 109 12.58 -13.94 -5.31
C VAL A 109 12.97 -14.29 -3.86
N ASN A 110 13.05 -13.29 -2.98
CA ASN A 110 13.49 -13.50 -1.60
C ASN A 110 12.34 -13.91 -0.66
N ASN A 111 11.14 -13.36 -0.85
CA ASN A 111 10.06 -13.47 0.12
C ASN A 111 8.84 -14.26 -0.39
N ASP A 112 8.60 -14.26 -1.70
CA ASP A 112 7.47 -14.88 -2.38
C ASP A 112 7.87 -15.28 -3.81
N PRO A 113 8.78 -16.26 -3.96
CA PRO A 113 9.32 -16.64 -5.26
C PRO A 113 8.27 -17.30 -6.15
N GLU A 114 7.28 -17.97 -5.57
CA GLU A 114 6.13 -18.55 -6.29
C GLU A 114 5.05 -17.52 -6.62
N GLY A 115 5.11 -16.33 -5.99
CA GLY A 115 4.17 -15.22 -6.24
C GLY A 115 2.75 -15.48 -5.72
N GLY A 116 2.59 -16.35 -4.72
CA GLY A 116 1.27 -16.73 -4.18
C GLY A 116 0.81 -15.91 -2.99
N TYR A 117 1.73 -15.25 -2.29
CA TYR A 117 1.44 -14.57 -1.03
C TYR A 117 1.12 -13.09 -1.22
N TYR A 118 1.93 -12.36 -1.99
CA TYR A 118 1.70 -10.95 -2.26
C TYR A 118 0.37 -10.75 -3.00
N ALA A 119 -0.52 -9.96 -2.38
CA ALA A 119 -1.88 -9.71 -2.88
C ALA A 119 -2.63 -11.00 -3.25
N ARG A 120 -2.42 -12.10 -2.48
CA ARG A 120 -3.02 -13.42 -2.72
C ARG A 120 -2.82 -13.94 -4.14
N GLY A 121 -1.64 -13.68 -4.70
CA GLY A 121 -1.27 -14.10 -6.06
C GLY A 121 -1.84 -13.23 -7.19
N ALA A 122 -2.52 -12.13 -6.88
CA ALA A 122 -3.06 -11.24 -7.91
C ALA A 122 -1.96 -10.67 -8.82
N ARG A 123 -0.79 -10.32 -8.28
CA ARG A 123 0.31 -9.75 -9.09
C ARG A 123 0.85 -10.76 -10.10
N ALA A 124 1.17 -11.98 -9.64
CA ALA A 124 1.60 -13.07 -10.51
C ALA A 124 0.51 -13.43 -11.53
N GLY A 125 -0.76 -13.49 -11.10
CA GLY A 125 -1.90 -13.73 -11.98
C GLY A 125 -2.04 -12.68 -13.09
N VAL A 126 -1.92 -11.39 -12.77
CA VAL A 126 -1.95 -10.31 -13.76
C VAL A 126 -0.81 -10.47 -14.77
N TRP A 127 0.40 -10.74 -14.30
CA TRP A 127 1.55 -10.96 -15.17
C TRP A 127 1.36 -12.14 -16.13
N GLU A 128 1.06 -13.32 -15.60
CA GLU A 128 1.02 -14.53 -16.42
C GLU A 128 -0.11 -14.54 -17.45
N ASN A 129 -1.22 -13.86 -17.16
CA ASN A 129 -2.37 -13.79 -18.06
C ASN A 129 -2.28 -12.61 -19.06
N PHE A 130 -1.62 -11.50 -18.70
CA PHE A 130 -1.76 -10.25 -19.45
C PHE A 130 -0.45 -9.58 -19.89
N LYS A 131 0.74 -10.11 -19.57
CA LYS A 131 2.03 -9.49 -19.96
C LYS A 131 2.21 -9.23 -21.46
N ASN A 132 1.54 -10.00 -22.31
CA ASN A 132 1.59 -9.86 -23.77
C ASN A 132 0.33 -9.19 -24.35
N ASN A 133 -0.59 -8.70 -23.50
CA ASN A 133 -1.81 -8.06 -23.93
C ASN A 133 -1.55 -6.58 -24.20
N PRO A 134 -1.84 -6.05 -25.41
CA PRO A 134 -1.55 -4.66 -25.76
C PRO A 134 -2.34 -3.62 -24.96
N LEU A 135 -3.41 -4.02 -24.26
CA LEU A 135 -4.19 -3.13 -23.38
C LEU A 135 -3.62 -3.04 -21.96
N PHE A 136 -2.66 -3.91 -21.62
CA PHE A 136 -2.03 -4.00 -20.31
C PHE A 136 -0.58 -3.54 -20.43
N ASP A 137 -0.32 -2.30 -20.03
CA ASP A 137 1.03 -1.81 -19.89
C ASP A 137 1.55 -2.13 -18.49
N ILE A 138 2.10 -3.33 -18.33
CA ILE A 138 2.58 -3.85 -17.05
C ILE A 138 4.07 -4.21 -17.13
N SER A 139 4.86 -3.76 -16.16
CA SER A 139 6.30 -4.02 -16.12
C SER A 139 6.87 -3.86 -14.71
N THR A 140 8.05 -4.43 -14.46
CA THR A 140 8.85 -4.12 -13.27
C THR A 140 9.63 -2.81 -13.43
N ASN A 141 9.89 -2.39 -14.67
CA ASN A 141 10.73 -1.25 -14.99
C ASN A 141 9.92 0.05 -15.08
N HIS A 142 10.43 1.12 -14.51
CA HIS A 142 9.84 2.44 -14.62
C HIS A 142 10.33 3.10 -15.92
N PRO A 143 9.45 3.34 -16.92
CA PRO A 143 9.84 4.04 -18.13
C PRO A 143 10.07 5.53 -17.83
N THR A 144 10.72 6.23 -18.77
CA THR A 144 10.85 7.70 -18.68
C THR A 144 9.50 8.41 -18.77
N THR A 145 8.50 7.77 -19.38
CA THR A 145 7.11 8.24 -19.52
C THR A 145 6.20 7.85 -18.35
N TYR A 146 6.77 7.46 -17.21
CA TYR A 146 6.02 6.91 -16.07
C TYR A 146 4.82 7.76 -15.65
N TYR A 147 5.00 9.08 -15.53
CA TYR A 147 3.93 9.98 -15.10
C TYR A 147 2.90 10.24 -16.19
N GLU A 148 3.31 10.28 -17.45
CA GLU A 148 2.42 10.41 -18.60
C GLU A 148 1.56 9.16 -18.78
N ASP A 149 2.15 7.96 -18.66
CA ASP A 149 1.45 6.70 -18.81
C ASP A 149 0.43 6.47 -17.68
N MET A 150 0.77 6.87 -16.45
CA MET A 150 -0.19 6.91 -15.33
C MET A 150 -1.43 7.78 -15.65
N GLN A 151 -1.24 8.91 -16.34
CA GLN A 151 -2.35 9.80 -16.73
C GLN A 151 -3.15 9.28 -17.94
N ARG A 152 -2.59 8.38 -18.74
CA ARG A 152 -3.24 7.74 -19.90
C ARG A 152 -3.96 6.43 -19.54
N ALA A 153 -3.81 5.96 -18.31
CA ALA A 153 -4.33 4.69 -17.84
C ALA A 153 -5.76 4.82 -17.29
N VAL A 154 -6.63 3.85 -17.60
CA VAL A 154 -7.96 3.75 -16.97
C VAL A 154 -7.82 3.26 -15.52
N PHE A 155 -7.00 2.23 -15.31
CA PHE A 155 -6.74 1.67 -14.00
C PHE A 155 -5.24 1.62 -13.73
N CYS A 156 -4.81 2.23 -12.62
CA CYS A 156 -3.48 2.03 -12.04
C CYS A 156 -3.59 0.99 -10.92
N LEU A 157 -2.86 -0.12 -11.06
CA LEU A 157 -2.80 -1.20 -10.07
C LEU A 157 -1.64 -1.02 -9.09
#